data_AF-A0A482WJT8-F1
#
_entry.id   AF-A0A482WJT8-F1
#
_cell.length_a   1.000
_cell.length_b   1.000
_cell.length_c   1.000
_cell.angle_alpha   90.00
_cell.angle_beta   90.00
_cell.angle_gamma   90.00
#
_symmetry.space_group_name_H-M   'P 1'
#
loop_
_entity.id
_entity.type
_entity.pdbx_description
1 polymer ?
#
loop_
_entity_poly.entity_id
_entity_poly.type
_entity_poly.pdbx_seq_one_letter_code
_entity_poly.pdbx_strand_id
1 'polypeptide(L)'
;MKTSSTYTKSLKVPSDPEKIIERYELLRGIRGELEELQESQINNIQKTSTEIHEETGIRSDHLITLRNRLTDLHKREELAGQQVWKWRNILREVSKKSADSAIDGQRLKKACDELYLQVCKDLKKPPSDPPPTKAVKASEQLRLVRERILELRQIIRVARQRAFRTFSDVPNSSFSLKERELKKKKNKTKSAANGQKE
;
A
#
# COMPACT_ATOMS: atom_id res chain seq x y z
N MET A 1 77.15 -1.68 -10.31
CA MET A 1 78.02 -0.82 -9.48
C MET A 1 78.31 -1.55 -8.18
N LYS A 2 79.61 -1.66 -7.86
CA LYS A 2 80.25 -2.04 -6.58
C LYS A 2 80.00 -3.45 -6.04
N THR A 3 80.94 -4.31 -6.44
CA THR A 3 81.51 -5.44 -5.72
C THR A 3 81.95 -5.08 -4.30
N SER A 4 81.58 -5.93 -3.32
CA SER A 4 82.31 -6.17 -2.06
C SER A 4 82.22 -7.67 -1.83
N SER A 5 83.22 -8.47 -2.20
CA SER A 5 84.57 -8.56 -1.63
C SER A 5 84.57 -9.05 -0.18
N THR A 6 85.32 -10.16 0.00
CA THR A 6 85.81 -10.81 1.22
C THR A 6 84.79 -11.42 2.18
N TYR A 7 84.69 -12.76 2.16
CA TYR A 7 85.11 -13.64 3.27
C TYR A 7 84.86 -15.11 2.89
N THR A 8 85.60 -15.66 1.92
CA THR A 8 85.81 -17.12 1.87
C THR A 8 86.90 -17.46 2.88
N LYS A 9 86.56 -17.41 4.17
CA LYS A 9 87.40 -17.97 5.22
C LYS A 9 87.35 -19.48 5.00
N SER A 10 88.37 -20.02 4.36
CA SER A 10 88.53 -21.48 4.21
C SER A 10 88.50 -22.07 5.60
N LEU A 11 87.40 -22.77 5.89
CA LEU A 11 87.15 -23.38 7.17
C LEU A 11 88.18 -24.50 7.32
N LYS A 12 89.32 -24.21 7.98
CA LYS A 12 90.28 -25.25 8.36
C LYS A 12 89.52 -26.27 9.19
N VAL A 13 89.27 -27.44 8.60
CA VAL A 13 88.73 -28.58 9.32
C VAL A 13 89.75 -28.89 10.41
N PRO A 14 89.37 -28.85 11.71
CA PRO A 14 90.27 -29.25 12.77
C PRO A 14 90.76 -30.66 12.48
N SER A 15 92.07 -30.88 12.42
CA SER A 15 92.63 -32.22 12.22
C SER A 15 92.50 -33.11 13.46
N ASP A 16 92.10 -32.52 14.60
CA ASP A 16 91.80 -33.22 15.85
C ASP A 16 90.43 -33.92 15.76
N PRO A 17 90.36 -35.24 15.94
CA PRO A 17 89.10 -35.98 15.88
C PRO A 17 88.10 -35.53 16.96
N GLU A 18 88.55 -35.12 18.14
CA GLU A 18 87.69 -34.66 19.23
C GLU A 18 86.92 -33.37 18.88
N LYS A 19 87.61 -32.37 18.29
CA LYS A 19 86.98 -31.12 17.86
C LYS A 19 85.96 -31.30 16.74
N ILE A 20 86.15 -32.33 15.91
CA ILE A 20 85.18 -32.71 14.88
C ILE A 20 83.92 -33.26 15.56
N ILE A 21 84.07 -34.14 16.56
CA ILE A 21 82.94 -34.73 17.31
C ILE A 21 82.14 -33.65 18.03
N GLU A 22 82.80 -32.76 18.79
CA GLU A 22 82.14 -31.64 19.50
C GLU A 22 81.29 -30.78 18.56
N ARG A 23 81.82 -30.49 17.36
CA ARG A 23 81.11 -29.69 16.36
C ARG A 23 79.91 -30.44 15.77
N TYR A 24 80.02 -31.75 15.56
CA TYR A 24 78.89 -32.58 15.11
C TYR A 24 77.79 -32.63 16.18
N GLU A 25 78.15 -32.77 17.45
CA GLU A 25 77.18 -32.75 18.55
C GLU A 25 76.48 -31.40 18.66
N LEU A 26 77.22 -30.29 18.55
CA LEU A 26 76.64 -28.94 18.53
C LEU A 26 75.68 -28.75 17.33
N LEU A 27 76.10 -29.14 16.13
CA LEU A 27 75.25 -29.07 14.92
C LEU A 27 74.00 -29.94 15.06
N ARG A 28 74.12 -31.11 15.67
CA ARG A 28 72.97 -32.00 15.95
C ARG A 28 72.02 -31.34 16.95
N GLY A 29 72.55 -30.73 18.02
CA GLY A 29 71.75 -30.00 19.02
C GLY A 29 70.99 -28.84 18.38
N ILE A 30 71.68 -27.97 17.63
CA ILE A 30 71.06 -26.85 16.90
C ILE A 30 70.00 -27.34 15.93
N ARG A 31 70.22 -28.46 15.24
CA ARG A 31 69.21 -29.03 14.33
C ARG A 31 67.97 -29.48 15.09
N GLY A 32 68.13 -30.14 16.24
CA GLY A 32 67.01 -30.53 17.10
C GLY A 32 66.20 -29.33 17.59
N GLU A 33 66.87 -28.29 18.07
CA GLU A 33 66.20 -27.03 18.50
C GLU A 33 65.43 -26.37 17.35
N LEU A 34 65.99 -26.40 16.13
CA LEU A 34 65.31 -25.85 14.94
C LEU A 34 64.10 -26.69 14.54
N GLU A 35 64.20 -28.01 14.59
CA GLU A 35 63.08 -28.94 14.33
C GLU A 35 61.94 -28.70 15.33
N GLU A 36 62.25 -28.61 16.63
CA GLU A 36 61.25 -28.28 17.68
C GLU A 36 60.62 -26.90 17.48
N LEU A 37 61.41 -25.90 17.11
CA LEU A 37 60.91 -24.56 16.83
C LEU A 37 59.98 -24.56 15.60
N GLN A 38 60.33 -25.27 14.54
CA GLN A 38 59.47 -25.41 13.35
C GLN A 38 58.17 -26.14 13.68
N GLU A 39 58.24 -27.25 14.41
CA GLU A 39 57.07 -28.02 14.84
C GLU A 39 56.11 -27.13 15.66
N SER A 40 56.66 -26.38 16.62
CA SER A 40 55.91 -25.41 17.44
C SER A 40 55.25 -24.33 16.59
N GLN A 41 55.98 -23.75 15.64
CA GLN A 41 55.42 -22.73 14.74
C GLN A 41 54.31 -23.29 13.84
N ILE A 42 54.50 -24.49 13.27
CA ILE A 42 53.49 -25.14 12.43
C ILE A 42 52.23 -25.40 13.26
N ASN A 43 52.36 -25.93 14.48
CA ASN A 43 51.23 -26.18 15.37
C ASN A 43 50.48 -24.88 15.74
N ASN A 44 51.21 -23.79 16.02
CA ASN A 44 50.60 -22.50 16.30
C ASN A 44 49.86 -21.93 15.07
N ILE A 45 50.43 -22.05 13.87
CA ILE A 45 49.78 -21.62 12.63
C ILE A 45 48.53 -22.46 12.36
N GLN A 46 48.59 -23.77 12.54
CA GLN A 46 47.43 -24.64 12.36
C GLN A 46 46.31 -24.29 13.34
N LYS A 47 46.63 -24.10 14.62
CA LYS A 47 45.66 -23.73 15.65
C LYS A 47 44.98 -22.39 15.36
N THR A 48 45.77 -21.37 15.02
CA THR A 48 45.24 -20.05 14.65
C THR A 48 44.41 -20.12 13.37
N SER A 49 44.81 -20.94 12.39
CA SER A 49 44.02 -21.17 11.18
C SER A 49 42.68 -21.83 11.47
N THR A 50 42.61 -22.81 12.37
CA THR A 50 41.34 -23.46 12.74
C THR A 50 40.42 -22.50 13.48
N GLU A 51 40.96 -21.72 14.43
CA GLU A 51 40.19 -20.70 15.16
C GLU A 51 39.60 -19.64 14.22
N ILE A 52 40.40 -19.13 13.27
CA ILE A 52 39.92 -18.19 12.25
C ILE A 52 38.80 -18.81 11.41
N HIS A 53 38.92 -20.08 11.03
CA HIS A 53 37.90 -20.74 10.22
C HIS A 53 36.58 -20.91 10.97
N GLU A 54 36.63 -21.32 12.23
CA GLU A 54 35.47 -21.44 13.10
C GLU A 54 34.79 -20.09 13.33
N GLU A 55 35.56 -19.06 13.71
CA GLU A 55 35.02 -17.70 13.89
C GLU A 55 34.40 -17.15 12.61
N THR A 56 35.02 -17.41 11.46
CA THR A 56 34.50 -16.98 10.15
C THR A 56 33.19 -17.68 9.81
N GLY A 57 33.07 -18.98 10.12
CA GLY A 57 31.82 -19.72 9.99
C GLY A 57 30.70 -19.12 10.83
N ILE A 58 30.96 -18.88 12.12
CA ILE A 58 30.00 -18.27 13.05
C ILE A 58 29.56 -16.87 12.56
N ARG A 59 30.52 -16.04 12.14
CA ARG A 59 30.22 -14.69 11.62
C ARG A 59 29.42 -14.75 10.32
N SER A 60 29.71 -15.70 9.44
CA SER A 60 28.95 -15.92 8.20
C SER A 60 27.49 -16.30 8.50
N ASP A 61 27.27 -17.25 9.41
CA ASP A 61 25.92 -17.66 9.81
C ASP A 61 25.14 -16.52 10.48
N HIS A 62 25.83 -15.70 11.28
CA HIS A 62 25.26 -14.50 11.87
C HIS A 62 24.84 -13.48 10.80
N LEU A 63 25.68 -13.25 9.79
CA LEU A 63 25.36 -12.36 8.67
C LEU A 63 24.16 -12.87 7.86
N ILE A 64 24.05 -14.17 7.61
CA ILE A 64 22.90 -14.77 6.94
C ILE A 64 21.63 -14.54 7.76
N THR A 65 21.69 -14.75 9.07
CA THR A 65 20.57 -14.54 9.99
C THR A 65 20.11 -13.08 9.99
N LEU A 66 21.06 -12.14 10.08
CA LEU A 66 20.78 -10.70 10.02
C LEU A 66 20.17 -10.29 8.68
N ARG A 67 20.70 -10.81 7.57
CA ARG A 67 20.16 -10.58 6.22
C ARG A 67 18.72 -11.05 6.13
N ASN A 68 18.41 -12.26 6.60
CA ASN A 68 17.05 -12.79 6.58
C ASN A 68 16.10 -11.89 7.39
N ARG A 69 16.52 -11.49 8.59
CA ARG A 69 15.73 -10.58 9.43
C ARG A 69 15.51 -9.21 8.77
N LEU A 70 16.50 -8.68 8.07
CA LEU A 70 16.38 -7.44 7.31
C LEU A 70 15.36 -7.59 6.18
N THR A 71 15.39 -8.71 5.44
CA THR A 71 14.42 -8.96 4.36
C THR A 71 12.99 -9.08 4.89
N ASP A 72 12.79 -9.69 6.06
CA ASP A 72 11.47 -9.79 6.68
C ASP A 72 10.96 -8.44 7.17
N LEU A 73 11.84 -7.62 7.75
CA LEU A 73 11.49 -6.25 8.14
C LEU A 73 11.08 -5.41 6.92
N HIS A 74 11.82 -5.51 5.82
CA HIS A 74 11.50 -4.77 4.59
C HIS A 74 10.15 -5.18 4.00
N LYS A 75 9.83 -6.48 3.98
CA LYS A 75 8.50 -6.96 3.57
C LYS A 75 7.39 -6.41 4.46
N ARG A 76 7.60 -6.36 5.78
CA ARG A 76 6.61 -5.81 6.72
C ARG A 76 6.41 -4.31 6.53
N GLU A 77 7.50 -3.58 6.29
CA GLU A 77 7.47 -2.16 5.97
C GLU A 77 6.68 -1.90 4.69
N GLU A 78 6.93 -2.67 3.62
CA GLU A 78 6.21 -2.54 2.36
C GLU A 78 4.71 -2.80 2.54
N LEU A 79 4.35 -3.88 3.24
CA LEU A 79 2.95 -4.20 3.56
C LEU A 79 2.30 -3.09 4.39
N ALA A 80 2.98 -2.57 5.40
CA ALA A 80 2.50 -1.46 6.20
C ALA A 80 2.29 -0.19 5.34
N GLY A 81 3.24 0.11 4.45
CA GLY A 81 3.15 1.22 3.50
C GLY A 81 1.93 1.10 2.58
N GLN A 82 1.68 -0.09 2.04
CA GLN A 82 0.50 -0.37 1.22
C GLN A 82 -0.81 -0.18 2.02
N GLN A 83 -0.85 -0.63 3.28
CA GLN A 83 -2.03 -0.45 4.14
C GLN A 83 -2.26 1.02 4.48
N VAL A 84 -1.22 1.77 4.85
CA VAL A 84 -1.32 3.20 5.11
C VAL A 84 -1.83 3.94 3.89
N TRP A 85 -1.36 3.59 2.69
CA TRP A 85 -1.85 4.19 1.45
C TRP A 85 -3.33 3.89 1.22
N LYS A 86 -3.77 2.64 1.42
CA LYS A 86 -5.19 2.25 1.33
C LYS A 86 -6.05 3.06 2.32
N TRP A 87 -5.66 3.13 3.58
CA TRP A 87 -6.37 3.89 4.60
C TRP A 87 -6.41 5.39 4.31
N ARG A 88 -5.31 5.96 3.80
CA ARG A 88 -5.27 7.36 3.39
C ARG A 88 -6.25 7.66 2.25
N ASN A 89 -6.38 6.76 1.29
CA ASN A 89 -7.36 6.91 0.21
C ASN A 89 -8.79 6.78 0.71
N ILE A 90 -9.08 5.79 1.57
CA ILE A 90 -10.40 5.65 2.19
C ILE A 90 -10.76 6.91 2.99
N LEU A 91 -9.83 7.43 3.78
CA LEU A 91 -10.04 8.65 4.56
C LEU A 91 -10.31 9.87 3.66
N ARG A 92 -9.60 9.98 2.53
CA ARG A 92 -9.83 11.04 1.53
C ARG A 92 -11.24 10.94 0.94
N GLU A 93 -11.68 9.74 0.57
CA GLU A 93 -13.02 9.51 0.03
C GLU A 93 -14.12 9.81 1.06
N VAL A 94 -13.92 9.39 2.32
CA VAL A 94 -14.85 9.70 3.43
C VAL A 94 -14.91 11.20 3.67
N SER A 95 -13.76 11.88 3.71
CA SER A 95 -13.70 13.34 3.89
C SER A 95 -14.44 14.06 2.76
N LYS A 96 -14.21 13.67 1.51
CA LYS A 96 -14.92 14.23 0.35
C LYS A 96 -16.43 14.01 0.45
N LYS A 97 -16.88 12.79 0.70
CA LYS A 97 -18.31 12.47 0.86
C LYS A 97 -18.94 13.23 2.02
N SER A 98 -18.21 13.42 3.12
CA SER A 98 -18.70 14.19 4.27
C SER A 98 -18.88 15.67 3.91
N ALA A 99 -17.94 16.26 3.16
CA ALA A 99 -18.04 17.63 2.66
C ALA A 99 -19.22 17.78 1.68
N ASP A 100 -19.37 16.85 0.73
CA ASP A 100 -20.49 16.83 -0.21
C ASP A 100 -21.84 16.73 0.54
N SER A 101 -21.94 15.84 1.53
CA SER A 101 -23.14 15.68 2.36
C SER A 101 -23.47 16.92 3.19
N ALA A 102 -22.44 17.64 3.67
CA ALA A 102 -22.62 18.88 4.42
C ALA A 102 -23.15 20.00 3.51
N ILE A 103 -22.63 20.10 2.28
CA ILE A 103 -23.13 21.04 1.27
C ILE A 103 -24.57 20.70 0.90
N ASP A 104 -24.88 19.43 0.66
CA ASP A 104 -26.24 18.99 0.33
C ASP A 104 -27.21 19.21 1.49
N GLY A 105 -26.79 19.00 2.73
CA GLY A 105 -27.56 19.33 3.92
C GLY A 105 -27.87 20.83 4.04
N GLN A 106 -26.88 21.70 3.76
CA GLN A 106 -27.10 23.14 3.72
C GLN A 106 -28.04 23.56 2.59
N ARG A 107 -27.90 22.96 1.40
CA ARG A 107 -28.79 23.20 0.25
C ARG A 107 -30.22 22.78 0.57
N LEU A 108 -30.40 21.59 1.16
CA LEU A 108 -31.71 21.10 1.57
C LEU A 108 -32.35 22.01 2.62
N LYS A 109 -31.58 22.44 3.63
CA LYS A 109 -32.08 23.38 4.64
C LYS A 109 -32.57 24.67 4.01
N LYS A 110 -31.76 25.30 3.14
CA LYS A 110 -32.16 26.52 2.41
C LYS A 110 -33.43 26.29 1.58
N ALA A 111 -33.51 25.18 0.85
CA ALA A 111 -34.68 24.85 0.04
C ALA A 111 -35.95 24.63 0.91
N CYS A 112 -35.81 24.00 2.08
CA CYS A 112 -36.90 23.84 3.04
C CYS A 112 -37.35 25.19 3.62
N ASP A 113 -36.41 26.07 3.96
CA ASP A 113 -36.70 27.41 4.47
C ASP A 113 -37.42 28.26 3.41
N GLU A 114 -36.96 28.22 2.16
CA GLU A 114 -37.60 28.89 1.01
C GLU A 114 -39.02 28.37 0.77
N LEU A 115 -39.21 27.04 0.78
CA LEU A 115 -40.53 26.45 0.59
C LEU A 115 -41.47 26.79 1.75
N TYR A 116 -40.96 26.82 2.98
CA TYR A 116 -41.74 27.27 4.14
C TYR A 116 -42.19 28.73 3.98
N LEU A 117 -41.28 29.63 3.59
CA LEU A 117 -41.64 31.03 3.32
C LEU A 117 -42.68 31.15 2.21
N GLN A 118 -42.58 30.34 1.15
CA GLN A 118 -43.58 30.29 0.08
C GLN A 118 -44.94 29.81 0.60
N VAL A 119 -44.98 28.76 1.42
CA VAL A 119 -46.22 28.28 2.04
C VAL A 119 -46.83 29.34 2.97
N CYS A 120 -46.00 30.09 3.71
CA CYS A 120 -46.50 31.19 4.55
C CYS A 120 -47.10 32.33 3.72
N LYS A 121 -46.46 32.69 2.60
CA LYS A 121 -46.99 33.67 1.63
C LYS A 121 -48.32 33.19 1.03
N ASP A 122 -48.39 31.94 0.56
CA ASP A 122 -49.59 31.34 -0.06
C ASP A 122 -50.76 31.29 0.95
N LEU A 123 -50.48 30.99 2.22
CA LEU A 123 -51.48 30.91 3.29
C LEU A 123 -51.80 32.28 3.94
N LYS A 124 -51.20 33.38 3.48
CA LYS A 124 -51.30 34.73 4.09
C LYS A 124 -51.01 34.75 5.59
N LYS A 125 -50.17 33.83 6.07
CA LYS A 125 -49.74 33.79 7.48
C LYS A 125 -48.44 34.59 7.61
N PRO A 126 -48.29 35.45 8.64
CA PRO A 126 -47.04 36.16 8.84
C PRO A 126 -45.93 35.12 9.07
N PRO A 127 -44.80 35.21 8.34
CA PRO A 127 -43.63 34.41 8.67
C PRO A 127 -43.23 34.78 10.11
N SER A 128 -43.14 33.77 10.98
CA SER A 128 -42.65 33.95 12.35
C SER A 128 -41.16 34.27 12.29
N ASP A 129 -40.80 35.55 12.21
CA ASP A 129 -39.43 36.00 12.47
C ASP A 129 -39.27 36.31 13.97
N PRO A 130 -38.23 35.78 14.67
CA PRO A 130 -37.21 34.84 14.20
C PRO A 130 -37.71 33.38 14.17
N PRO A 131 -37.00 32.47 13.45
CA PRO A 131 -37.35 31.06 13.39
C PRO A 131 -37.48 30.47 14.80
N PRO A 132 -38.55 29.72 15.09
CA PRO A 132 -38.86 29.36 16.45
C PRO A 132 -37.87 28.31 16.96
N THR A 133 -37.01 28.74 17.89
CA THR A 133 -36.09 27.91 18.68
C THR A 133 -36.78 26.90 19.60
N LYS A 134 -38.12 26.80 19.56
CA LYS A 134 -38.92 25.83 20.32
C LYS A 134 -39.24 24.63 19.42
N ALA A 135 -38.76 23.44 19.80
CA ALA A 135 -38.91 22.17 19.06
C ALA A 135 -40.34 21.87 18.58
N VAL A 136 -41.36 22.31 19.31
CA VAL A 136 -42.78 22.15 18.96
C VAL A 136 -43.14 22.88 17.67
N LYS A 137 -42.69 24.14 17.49
CA LYS A 137 -43.00 24.93 16.29
C LYS A 137 -42.20 24.44 15.07
N ALA A 138 -40.97 23.96 15.27
CA ALA A 138 -40.18 23.35 14.18
C ALA A 138 -40.87 22.10 13.60
N SER A 139 -41.52 21.29 14.45
CA SER A 139 -42.27 20.11 14.00
C SER A 139 -43.48 20.46 13.13
N GLU A 140 -44.20 21.53 13.46
CA GLU A 140 -45.34 22.03 12.67
C GLU A 140 -44.89 22.60 11.32
N GLN A 141 -43.77 23.33 11.28
CA GLN A 141 -43.17 23.83 10.04
C GLN A 141 -42.79 22.69 9.10
N LEU A 142 -42.13 21.65 9.64
CA LEU A 142 -41.78 20.44 8.88
C LEU A 142 -43.01 19.70 8.35
N ARG A 143 -44.10 19.66 9.14
CA ARG A 143 -45.36 19.07 8.69
C ARG A 143 -45.94 19.81 7.48
N LEU A 144 -46.00 21.14 7.53
CA LEU A 144 -46.50 21.98 6.43
C LEU A 144 -45.65 21.82 5.17
N VAL A 145 -44.33 21.86 5.31
CA VAL A 145 -43.38 21.64 4.21
C VAL A 145 -43.57 20.24 3.60
N ARG A 146 -43.73 19.20 4.44
CA ARG A 146 -43.97 17.82 3.99
C ARG A 146 -45.27 17.68 3.21
N GLU A 147 -46.37 18.23 3.72
CA GLU A 147 -47.68 18.21 3.05
C GLU A 147 -47.59 18.88 1.66
N ARG A 148 -46.96 20.05 1.58
CA ARG A 148 -46.77 20.77 0.32
C ARG A 148 -45.92 19.99 -0.68
N ILE A 149 -44.86 19.31 -0.23
CA ILE A 149 -44.04 18.45 -1.11
C ILE A 149 -44.88 17.30 -1.68
N LEU A 150 -45.77 16.70 -0.89
CA LEU A 150 -46.65 15.63 -1.36
C LEU A 150 -47.67 16.14 -2.39
N GLU A 151 -48.26 17.32 -2.16
CA GLU A 151 -49.13 17.98 -3.13
C GLU A 151 -48.40 18.23 -4.45
N LEU A 152 -47.21 18.84 -4.41
CA LEU A 152 -46.41 19.13 -5.60
C LEU A 152 -46.04 17.84 -6.35
N ARG A 153 -45.66 16.78 -5.64
CA ARG A 153 -45.40 15.47 -6.24
C ARG A 153 -46.64 14.92 -6.94
N GLN A 154 -47.82 15.07 -6.35
CA GLN A 154 -49.07 14.62 -6.94
C GLN A 154 -49.43 15.45 -8.17
N ILE A 155 -49.27 16.78 -8.13
CA ILE A 155 -49.46 17.67 -9.28
C ILE A 155 -48.51 17.29 -10.43
N ILE A 156 -47.22 17.09 -10.14
CA ILE A 156 -46.23 16.67 -11.13
C ILE A 156 -46.60 15.32 -11.73
N ARG A 157 -47.04 14.35 -10.92
CA ARG A 157 -47.49 13.04 -11.38
C ARG A 157 -48.68 13.15 -12.33
N VAL A 158 -49.70 13.93 -11.95
CA VAL A 158 -50.91 14.15 -12.76
C VAL A 158 -50.58 14.91 -14.05
N ALA A 159 -49.73 15.94 -13.97
CA ALA A 159 -49.27 16.69 -15.14
C ALA A 159 -48.49 15.80 -16.11
N ARG A 160 -47.58 14.95 -15.61
CA ARG A 160 -46.87 13.96 -16.42
C ARG A 160 -47.81 12.95 -17.09
N GLN A 161 -48.80 12.45 -16.36
CA GLN A 161 -49.78 11.51 -16.92
C GLN A 161 -50.68 12.17 -17.98
N ARG A 162 -51.11 13.42 -17.75
CA ARG A 162 -51.89 14.18 -18.74
C ARG A 162 -51.06 14.51 -19.97
N ALA A 163 -49.82 14.95 -19.81
CA ALA A 163 -48.89 15.15 -20.93
C ALA A 163 -48.71 13.85 -21.72
N PHE A 164 -48.49 12.72 -21.05
CA PHE A 164 -48.36 11.43 -21.72
C PHE A 164 -49.62 11.01 -22.50
N ARG A 165 -50.82 11.26 -21.95
CA ARG A 165 -52.11 10.99 -22.64
C ARG A 165 -52.32 11.91 -23.85
N THR A 166 -52.06 13.20 -23.72
CA THR A 166 -52.14 14.14 -24.86
C THR A 166 -51.14 13.80 -25.98
N PHE A 167 -50.01 13.15 -25.66
CA PHE A 167 -49.07 12.66 -26.68
C PHE A 167 -49.45 11.29 -27.28
N SER A 168 -50.28 10.49 -26.60
CA SER A 168 -50.80 9.21 -27.13
C SER A 168 -52.09 9.36 -27.94
N ASP A 169 -52.86 10.41 -27.68
CA ASP A 169 -54.15 10.67 -28.32
C ASP A 169 -54.02 11.43 -29.66
N VAL A 170 -52.79 11.73 -30.09
CA VAL A 170 -52.48 12.27 -31.43
C VAL A 170 -52.11 11.10 -32.37
N PRO A 171 -52.96 10.75 -33.35
CA PRO A 171 -52.56 9.82 -34.41
C PRO A 171 -51.39 10.46 -35.18
N ASN A 172 -50.22 9.81 -35.17
CA ASN A 172 -48.94 10.27 -35.73
C ASN A 172 -48.04 11.17 -34.84
N SER A 173 -48.09 11.04 -33.51
CA SER A 173 -47.01 11.55 -32.66
C SER A 173 -45.71 10.73 -32.85
N SER A 174 -44.59 11.42 -33.10
CA SER A 174 -43.25 10.88 -33.39
C SER A 174 -42.69 9.94 -32.31
N PHE A 175 -43.23 10.00 -31.09
CA PHE A 175 -42.86 9.11 -29.99
C PHE A 175 -43.45 7.71 -30.16
N SER A 176 -44.68 7.59 -30.70
CA SER A 176 -45.32 6.30 -30.97
C SER A 176 -44.59 5.49 -32.04
N LEU A 177 -43.98 6.18 -33.01
CA LEU A 177 -43.11 5.58 -34.03
C LEU A 177 -41.83 5.05 -33.41
N LYS A 178 -41.15 5.83 -32.56
CA LYS A 178 -39.94 5.37 -31.84
C LYS A 178 -40.22 4.18 -30.91
N GLU A 179 -41.39 4.13 -30.29
CA GLU A 179 -41.74 3.01 -29.40
C GLU A 179 -42.15 1.74 -30.18
N ARG A 180 -42.80 1.89 -31.34
CA ARG A 180 -43.01 0.78 -32.30
C ARG A 180 -41.70 0.26 -32.88
N GLU A 181 -40.75 1.15 -33.19
CA GLU A 181 -39.39 0.82 -33.62
C GLU A 181 -38.61 0.05 -32.55
N LEU A 182 -38.65 0.51 -31.29
CA LEU A 182 -38.00 -0.17 -30.16
C LEU A 182 -38.62 -1.54 -29.87
N LYS A 183 -39.95 -1.67 -29.93
CA LYS A 183 -40.64 -2.96 -29.79
C LYS A 183 -40.30 -3.92 -30.96
N LYS A 184 -40.23 -3.42 -32.20
CA LYS A 184 -39.76 -4.22 -33.35
C LYS A 184 -38.31 -4.68 -33.17
N LYS A 185 -37.40 -3.82 -32.73
CA LYS A 185 -36.00 -4.19 -32.44
C LYS A 185 -35.90 -5.22 -31.33
N LYS A 186 -36.66 -5.08 -30.25
CA LYS A 186 -36.66 -6.00 -29.11
C LYS A 186 -37.23 -7.39 -29.45
N ASN A 187 -38.17 -7.47 -30.38
CA ASN A 187 -38.70 -8.74 -30.87
C ASN A 187 -37.72 -9.42 -31.87
N LYS A 188 -37.03 -8.63 -32.72
CA LYS A 188 -36.01 -9.15 -33.65
C LYS A 188 -34.76 -9.69 -32.93
N THR A 189 -34.35 -9.09 -31.81
CA THR A 189 -33.24 -9.61 -31.00
C THR A 189 -33.62 -10.86 -30.21
N LYS A 190 -34.88 -10.98 -29.76
CA LYS A 190 -35.40 -12.20 -29.13
C LYS A 190 -35.49 -13.38 -30.11
N SER A 191 -35.87 -13.16 -31.36
CA SER A 191 -35.89 -14.24 -32.37
C SER A 191 -34.48 -14.67 -32.79
N ALA A 192 -33.50 -13.75 -32.85
CA ALA A 192 -32.11 -14.09 -33.13
C ALA A 192 -31.44 -14.89 -32.00
N ALA A 193 -31.76 -14.57 -30.73
CA ALA A 193 -31.23 -15.28 -29.57
C ALA A 193 -31.81 -16.71 -29.40
N ASN A 194 -32.98 -16.99 -29.99
CA ASN A 194 -33.62 -18.30 -29.90
C ASN A 194 -33.25 -19.25 -31.05
N GLY A 195 -32.62 -18.74 -32.12
CA GLY A 195 -32.15 -19.53 -33.28
C GLY A 195 -30.68 -19.96 -33.21
N GLN A 196 -29.98 -19.71 -32.09
CA GLN A 196 -28.60 -20.18 -31.85
C GLN A 196 -28.53 -21.27 -30.76
N LYS A 197 -29.66 -21.92 -30.46
CA LYS A 197 -29.78 -23.02 -29.49
C LYS A 197 -30.34 -24.32 -30.09
N GLU A 198 -30.25 -24.50 -31.40
CA GLU A 198 -30.42 -25.80 -32.07
C GLU A 198 -29.11 -26.25 -32.67
#